data_AF-A0AAW9I7D7-F1
#
_entry.id   AF-A0AAW9I7D7-F1
#
_cell.length_a   1.000
_cell.length_b   1.000
_cell.length_c   1.000
_cell.angle_alpha   90.00
_cell.angle_beta   90.00
_cell.angle_gamma   90.00
#
_symmetry.space_group_name_H-M   'P 1'
#
loop_
_entity.id
_entity.type
_entity.pdbx_description
1 polymer ?
#
loop_
_entity_poly.entity_id
_entity_poly.type
_entity_poly.pdbx_seq_one_letter_code
_entity_poly.pdbx_strand_id
1 'polypeptide(L)' 'MKTYLVTGGAGFIGSNFVLYMLKKYEDIRIINLDKLTYAGNLENLKSIEDDKRYIFVQGDICDAELV' A
#
# COMPACT_ATOMS: atom_id res chain seq x y z
N MET A 1 -7.60 -11.66 11.24
CA MET A 1 -6.76 -10.74 10.46
C MET A 1 -6.40 -11.29 9.08
N LYS A 2 -7.06 -10.78 8.02
CA LYS A 2 -6.68 -11.06 6.63
C LYS A 2 -5.60 -10.07 6.16
N THR A 3 -4.65 -10.54 5.36
CA THR A 3 -3.58 -9.68 4.79
C THR A 3 -3.78 -9.53 3.29
N TYR A 4 -3.69 -8.30 2.80
CA TYR A 4 -3.83 -7.94 1.40
C TYR A 4 -2.51 -7.36 0.88
N LEU A 5 -2.01 -7.90 -0.23
CA LEU A 5 -0.96 -7.26 -1.01
C LEU A 5 -1.61 -6.30 -2.02
N VAL A 6 -1.24 -5.03 -1.96
CA VAL A 6 -1.70 -3.99 -2.88
C VAL A 6 -0.50 -3.53 -3.69
N THR A 7 -0.48 -3.82 -4.98
CA THR A 7 0.57 -3.35 -5.88
C THR A 7 0.20 -1.99 -6.47
N GLY A 8 1.14 -1.05 -6.55
CA GLY A 8 0.85 0.29 -7.08
C GLY A 8 0.03 1.16 -6.12
N GLY A 9 0.07 0.87 -4.82
CA GLY A 9 -0.75 1.53 -3.80
C GLY A 9 -0.35 2.97 -3.51
N ALA A 10 0.79 3.47 -4.02
CA ALA A 10 1.14 4.89 -3.93
C ALA A 10 0.55 5.74 -5.09
N GLY A 11 -0.03 5.11 -6.11
CA GLY A 11 -0.73 5.80 -7.21
C GLY A 11 -2.11 6.34 -6.80
N PHE A 12 -2.82 6.97 -7.75
CA PHE A 12 -4.11 7.62 -7.47
C PHE A 12 -5.20 6.66 -6.94
N ILE A 13 -5.52 5.61 -7.70
CA ILE A 13 -6.56 4.64 -7.29
C ILE A 13 -6.05 3.76 -6.14
N GLY A 14 -4.79 3.32 -6.24
CA GLY A 14 -4.16 2.46 -5.23
C GLY A 14 -4.20 3.09 -3.85
N SER A 15 -3.86 4.37 -3.73
CA SER A 15 -3.82 5.05 -2.42
C SER A 15 -5.22 5.21 -1.82
N ASN A 16 -6.19 5.61 -2.63
CA ASN A 16 -7.60 5.67 -2.19
C ASN A 16 -8.12 4.29 -1.76
N PHE A 17 -7.75 3.22 -2.46
CA PHE A 17 -8.12 1.87 -2.08
C PHE A 17 -7.51 1.49 -0.72
N VAL A 18 -6.23 1.74 -0.50
CA VAL A 18 -5.55 1.49 0.80
C VAL A 18 -6.24 2.24 1.93
N LEU A 19 -6.45 3.55 1.77
CA LEU A 19 -7.10 4.41 2.76
C LEU A 19 -8.53 3.93 3.07
N TYR A 20 -9.31 3.61 2.03
CA TYR A 20 -10.68 3.10 2.19
C TYR A 20 -10.70 1.77 2.96
N MET A 21 -9.83 0.84 2.60
CA MET A 21 -9.78 -0.49 3.20
C MET A 21 -9.41 -0.44 4.68
N LEU A 22 -8.39 0.35 5.06
CA LEU A 22 -7.98 0.51 6.46
C LEU A 22 -9.03 1.23 7.31
N LYS A 23 -9.81 2.13 6.70
CA LYS A 23 -10.93 2.82 7.36
C LYS A 23 -12.14 1.89 7.54
N LYS A 24 -12.45 1.05 6.55
CA LYS A 24 -13.65 0.20 6.55
C LYS A 24 -13.50 -1.06 7.38
N TYR A 25 -12.30 -1.64 7.44
CA TYR A 25 -12.06 -2.91 8.09
C TYR A 25 -11.00 -2.77 9.18
N GLU A 26 -11.37 -3.09 10.41
CA GLU A 26 -10.46 -2.99 11.55
C GLU A 26 -9.49 -4.19 11.63
N ASP A 27 -9.94 -5.40 11.25
CA ASP A 27 -9.19 -6.65 11.32
C ASP A 27 -8.52 -7.06 9.98
N ILE A 28 -7.81 -6.11 9.37
CA ILE A 28 -7.00 -6.37 8.16
C ILE A 28 -5.59 -5.81 8.31
N ARG A 29 -4.70 -6.32 7.47
CA ARG A 29 -3.37 -5.76 7.21
C ARG A 29 -3.21 -5.51 5.71
N ILE A 30 -2.57 -4.40 5.36
CA ILE A 30 -2.22 -4.05 3.99
C ILE A 30 -0.71 -3.98 3.87
N ILE A 31 -0.16 -4.71 2.90
CA ILE A 31 1.21 -4.57 2.43
C ILE A 31 1.12 -3.87 1.07
N ASN A 32 1.59 -2.63 0.99
CA ASN A 32 1.64 -1.87 -0.24
C ASN A 32 3.02 -2.02 -0.90
N LEU A 33 3.07 -2.73 -2.01
CA LEU A 33 4.25 -2.87 -2.86
C LEU A 33 4.18 -1.85 -3.99
N ASP A 34 5.08 -0.87 -4.00
CA ASP A 34 5.11 0.14 -5.06
C ASP A 34 6.54 0.42 -5.50
N LYS A 35 6.75 0.53 -6.82
CA LYS A 35 8.05 0.86 -7.39
C LYS A 35 8.40 2.35 -7.24
N LEU A 36 7.43 3.19 -6.89
CA LEU A 36 7.52 4.64 -6.85
C LEU A 36 8.01 5.20 -8.19
N THR A 37 7.34 4.79 -9.26
CA THR A 37 7.55 5.40 -10.59
C THR A 37 6.94 6.82 -10.64
N TYR A 38 6.94 7.47 -11.82
CA TYR A 38 6.49 8.86 -11.96
C TYR A 38 5.09 9.16 -11.38
N ALA A 39 4.19 8.18 -11.35
CA ALA A 39 2.82 8.32 -10.86
C ALA A 39 2.64 7.96 -9.38
N GLY A 40 3.67 7.42 -8.73
CA GLY A 40 3.64 7.05 -7.31
C GLY A 40 3.98 8.26 -6.43
N ASN A 41 3.14 8.53 -5.42
CA ASN A 41 3.37 9.61 -4.47
C ASN A 41 3.04 9.18 -3.04
N LEU A 42 4.05 9.12 -2.18
CA LEU A 42 3.90 8.73 -0.76
C LEU A 42 3.07 9.73 0.05
N GLU A 43 2.99 10.99 -0.37
CA GLU A 43 2.14 11.99 0.29
C GLU A 43 0.66 11.59 0.29
N ASN A 44 0.23 10.77 -0.69
CA ASN A 44 -1.14 10.22 -0.72
C ASN A 44 -1.45 9.33 0.49
N LEU A 45 -0.42 8.75 1.12
CA LEU A 45 -0.52 7.78 2.21
C LEU A 45 0.00 8.33 3.54
N LYS A 46 0.35 9.62 3.59
CA LYS A 46 0.96 10.26 4.76
C LYS A 46 0.10 10.13 6.02
N SER A 47 -1.23 10.17 5.87
CA SER A 47 -2.18 10.06 6.99
C SER A 47 -2.21 8.69 7.69
N ILE A 48 -1.61 7.67 7.09
CA ILE A 48 -1.56 6.30 7.62
C ILE A 48 -0.13 5.77 7.77
N GLU A 49 0.89 6.62 7.70
CA GLU A 49 2.29 6.20 7.73
C GLU A 49 2.66 5.44 9.02
N ASP A 50 2.02 5.78 10.14
CA ASP A 50 2.20 5.15 11.45
C ASP A 50 1.14 4.09 11.79
N ASP A 51 0.20 3.78 10.88
CA ASP A 51 -0.79 2.73 11.12
C ASP A 51 -0.10 1.35 11.11
N LYS A 52 -0.12 0.65 12.25
CA LYS A 52 0.51 -0.68 12.42
C LYS A 52 -0.05 -1.77 11.49
N ARG A 53 -1.20 -1.51 10.86
CA ARG A 53 -1.83 -2.40 9.87
C ARG A 53 -1.36 -2.11 8.45
N TYR A 54 -0.65 -1.02 8.23
CA TYR A 54 -0.09 -0.62 6.94
C TYR A 54 1.41 -0.85 6.92
N ILE A 55 1.90 -1.52 5.88
CA ILE A 55 3.32 -1.73 5.63
C ILE A 55 3.60 -1.27 4.21
N PHE A 56 4.57 -0.38 4.05
CA PHE A 56 5.07 0.03 2.74
C PHE A 56 6.33 -0.76 2.38
N VAL A 57 6.37 -1.28 1.16
CA VAL A 57 7.53 -1.94 0.57
C VAL A 57 7.81 -1.26 -0.76
N GLN A 58 8.97 -0.62 -0.87
CA GLN A 58 9.42 -0.10 -2.16
C GLN A 58 10.03 -1.23 -2.98
N GLY A 59 9.48 -1.53 -4.15
CA GLY A 59 9.97 -2.61 -5.00
C GLY A 59 9.19 -2.77 -6.30
N ASP A 60 9.72 -3.61 -7.20
CA ASP A 60 9.11 -3.89 -8.50
C ASP A 60 8.31 -5.20 -8.44
N ILE A 61 7.11 -5.20 -9.00
CA ILE A 61 6.30 -6.43 -9.13
C ILE A 61 6.93 -7.44 -10.09
N CYS A 62 7.88 -7.00 -10.93
CA CYS A 62 8.66 -7.87 -11.80
C CYS A 62 9.83 -8.57 -11.09
N ASP A 63 10.12 -8.24 -9.84
CA ASP A 63 11.15 -8.91 -9.04
C ASP A 63 10.58 -10.19 -8.39
N ALA A 64 10.94 -11.33 -8.95
CA ALA A 64 10.41 -12.63 -8.52
C ALA A 64 11.00 -13.14 -7.19
N GLU A 65 12.13 -12.61 -6.73
CA GLU A 65 12.64 -12.95 -5.39
C GLU A 65 11.90 -12.16 -4.30
N LEU A 66 11.38 -10.99 -4.66
CA LEU A 66 10.62 -10.11 -3.76
C LEU A 66 9.15 -10.50 -3.62
N VAL A 67 8.50 -10.96 -4.69
CA VAL A 67 7.04 -11.23 -4.79
C VAL A 67 6.70 -12.69 -4.47
#